data_AF-A0A3M1J987-F1
#
_entry.id   AF-A0A3M1J987-F1
#
_cell.length_a   1.000
_cell.length_b   1.000
_cell.length_c   1.000
_cell.angle_alpha   90.00
_cell.angle_beta   90.00
_cell.angle_gamma   90.00
#
_symmetry.space_group_name_H-M   'P 1'
#
loop_
_entity.id
_entity.type
_entity.pdbx_description
1 polymer ?
#
loop_
_entity_poly.entity_id
_entity_poly.type
_entity_poly.pdbx_seq_one_letter_code
_entity_poly.pdbx_strand_id
1 'polypeptide(L)'
;MGCSCTVRIIFSAVKPEHSQPQSRSIVKKRKPAIKASVTQFVAIIALTISVFLIVDFGRRAAANYRIQREADRLAQEVAAAHRYQNKLLEQRTYAASDLYVEEVARRELKWAKPGETVVVVLPTPEAQPNTGVTASAGIQPVAITTPRQAWWQLFFGQSPPRNIGP
;
A
#
# COMPACT_ATOMS: atom_id res chain seq x y z
N MET A 1 52.81 23.66 -25.16
CA MET A 1 53.27 25.06 -25.24
C MET A 1 52.32 25.91 -24.42
N GLY A 2 52.74 26.34 -23.22
CA GLY A 2 51.98 27.24 -22.36
C GLY A 2 52.98 28.17 -21.70
N CYS A 3 53.07 29.39 -22.21
CA CYS A 3 54.09 30.37 -21.86
C CYS A 3 53.95 30.89 -20.43
N SER A 4 55.06 30.83 -19.68
CA SER A 4 55.27 31.56 -18.43
C SER A 4 55.21 33.06 -18.65
N CYS A 5 54.25 33.75 -18.02
CA CYS A 5 54.30 35.19 -17.83
C CYS A 5 55.29 35.52 -16.71
N THR A 6 56.42 36.12 -17.08
CA THR A 6 57.37 36.77 -16.16
C THR A 6 57.16 38.27 -16.27
N VAL A 7 56.79 38.94 -15.19
CA VAL A 7 56.97 40.39 -15.06
C VAL A 7 57.84 40.64 -13.83
N ARG A 8 58.96 41.27 -14.13
CA ARG A 8 60.08 41.60 -13.27
C ARG A 8 59.90 43.07 -12.87
N ILE A 9 59.87 43.37 -11.58
CA ILE A 9 60.21 44.72 -11.11
C ILE A 9 61.35 44.60 -10.10
N ILE A 10 62.46 45.21 -10.50
CA ILE A 10 63.66 45.44 -9.72
C ILE A 10 63.45 46.77 -9.00
N PHE A 11 63.73 46.84 -7.70
CA PHE A 11 64.23 48.08 -7.11
C PHE A 11 65.31 47.75 -6.08
N SER A 12 66.52 48.22 -6.39
CA SER A 12 67.70 48.20 -5.54
C SER A 12 67.55 49.12 -4.33
N ALA A 13 68.11 48.72 -3.19
CA ALA A 13 68.78 49.64 -2.27
C ALA A 13 69.86 48.87 -1.49
N VAL A 14 71.03 49.49 -1.39
CA VAL A 14 72.31 48.95 -0.90
C VAL A 14 72.54 49.34 0.57
N LYS A 15 72.99 48.35 1.38
CA LYS A 15 73.94 48.29 2.56
C LYS A 15 74.34 49.61 3.29
N PRO A 16 74.64 49.69 4.63
CA PRO A 16 75.35 48.69 5.46
C PRO A 16 75.09 48.64 7.02
N GLU A 17 75.84 47.75 7.68
CA GLU A 17 76.34 47.75 9.08
C GLU A 17 75.55 47.14 10.28
N HIS A 18 76.35 46.44 11.09
CA HIS A 18 76.19 45.58 12.27
C HIS A 18 75.04 45.79 13.27
N SER A 19 74.47 44.65 13.75
CA SER A 19 74.36 44.26 15.17
C SER A 19 73.58 42.93 15.33
N GLN A 20 74.26 41.83 15.65
CA GLN A 20 73.65 40.73 16.42
C GLN A 20 73.89 41.01 17.93
N PRO A 21 73.27 40.31 18.91
CA PRO A 21 72.23 39.27 18.84
C PRO A 21 71.08 39.50 19.85
N GLN A 22 69.83 39.08 19.58
CA GLN A 22 68.94 38.69 20.69
C GLN A 22 68.04 37.48 20.35
N SER A 23 68.43 36.40 21.02
CA SER A 23 67.68 35.20 21.33
C SER A 23 66.29 35.50 21.91
N ARG A 24 65.24 35.17 21.15
CA ARG A 24 63.96 34.74 21.72
C ARG A 24 63.62 33.36 21.20
N SER A 25 63.96 32.36 22.01
CA SER A 25 63.57 30.96 21.83
C SER A 25 62.05 30.85 21.78
N ILE A 26 61.48 30.65 20.59
CA ILE A 26 60.12 30.12 20.47
C ILE A 26 60.19 28.63 20.83
N VAL A 27 59.95 28.33 22.11
CA VAL A 27 59.82 26.97 22.61
C VAL A 27 58.55 26.37 21.99
N LYS A 28 58.71 25.67 20.86
CA LYS A 28 57.64 24.89 20.23
C LYS A 28 57.38 23.64 21.09
N LYS A 29 56.41 23.71 22.00
CA LYS A 29 55.87 22.54 22.70
C LYS A 29 55.26 21.59 21.68
N ARG A 30 56.03 20.59 21.23
CA ARG A 30 55.50 19.45 20.47
C ARG A 30 54.67 18.61 21.43
N LYS A 31 53.34 18.64 21.28
CA LYS A 31 52.45 17.66 21.90
C LYS A 31 52.81 16.27 21.37
N PRO A 32 52.78 15.21 22.20
CA PRO A 32 53.25 13.89 21.80
C PRO A 32 52.35 13.31 20.70
N ALA A 33 52.89 13.20 19.49
CA ALA A 33 52.21 12.69 18.29
C ALA A 33 51.89 11.19 18.33
N ILE A 34 52.30 10.48 19.39
CA ILE A 34 52.13 9.03 19.53
C ILE A 34 50.69 8.68 19.98
N LYS A 35 50.02 9.56 20.74
CA LYS A 35 48.63 9.32 21.17
C LYS A 35 47.62 9.43 20.03
N ALA A 36 47.89 10.28 19.03
CA ALA A 36 47.00 10.42 17.87
C ALA A 36 46.95 9.13 17.05
N SER A 37 48.08 8.44 16.88
CA SER A 37 48.14 7.18 16.14
C SER A 37 47.38 6.05 16.87
N VAL A 38 47.61 5.85 18.18
CA VAL A 38 46.88 4.82 18.95
C VAL A 38 45.38 5.11 18.99
N THR A 39 44.98 6.36 19.26
CA THR A 39 43.55 6.75 19.24
C THR A 39 42.94 6.56 17.85
N GLN A 40 43.67 6.85 16.78
CA GLN A 40 43.21 6.64 15.40
C GLN A 40 43.05 5.16 15.06
N PHE A 41 43.97 4.29 15.50
CA PHE A 41 43.82 2.83 15.34
C PHE A 41 42.61 2.30 16.10
N VAL A 42 42.42 2.71 17.36
CA VAL A 42 41.24 2.32 18.16
C VAL A 42 39.95 2.83 17.52
N ALA A 43 39.93 4.06 17.00
CA ALA A 43 38.77 4.60 16.31
C ALA A 43 38.42 3.82 15.03
N ILE A 44 39.42 3.42 14.24
CA ILE A 44 39.20 2.59 13.05
C ILE A 44 38.63 1.23 13.45
N ILE A 45 39.21 0.56 14.46
CA ILE A 45 38.71 -0.74 14.94
C ILE A 45 37.27 -0.61 15.45
N ALA A 46 36.99 0.40 16.26
CA ALA A 46 35.64 0.66 16.77
C ALA A 46 34.65 0.93 15.64
N LEU A 47 35.05 1.70 14.61
CA LEU A 47 34.23 1.94 13.42
C LEU A 47 33.96 0.64 12.67
N THR A 48 34.97 -0.19 12.45
CA THR A 48 34.83 -1.48 11.77
C THR A 48 33.88 -2.41 12.53
N ILE A 49 34.02 -2.52 13.86
CA ILE A 49 33.11 -3.31 14.70
C ILE A 49 31.69 -2.75 14.64
N SER A 50 31.53 -1.43 14.70
CA SER A 50 30.22 -0.77 14.63
C SER A 50 29.50 -1.08 13.31
N VAL A 51 30.21 -0.93 12.17
CA VAL A 51 29.66 -1.28 10.85
C VAL A 51 29.33 -2.77 10.76
N PHE A 52 30.20 -3.64 11.28
CA PHE A 52 29.96 -5.08 11.32
C PHE A 52 28.68 -5.42 12.10
N LEU A 53 28.49 -4.82 13.29
CA LEU A 53 27.30 -5.02 14.10
C LEU A 53 26.03 -4.52 13.42
N ILE A 54 26.07 -3.37 12.75
CA ILE A 54 24.91 -2.86 11.98
C ILE A 54 24.51 -3.85 10.90
N VAL A 55 25.48 -4.41 10.16
CA VAL A 55 25.22 -5.39 9.10
C VAL A 55 24.69 -6.70 9.67
N ASP A 56 25.30 -7.22 10.73
CA ASP A 56 24.86 -8.45 11.40
C ASP A 56 23.43 -8.31 11.94
N PHE A 57 23.19 -7.24 12.71
CA PHE A 57 21.88 -6.93 13.26
C PHE A 57 20.84 -6.73 12.16
N GLY A 58 21.18 -6.01 11.09
CA GLY A 58 20.31 -5.83 9.93
C GLY A 58 19.94 -7.16 9.26
N ARG A 59 20.92 -8.06 9.05
CA ARG A 59 20.69 -9.40 8.50
C ARG A 59 19.80 -10.24 9.41
N ARG A 60 20.05 -10.20 10.73
CA ARG A 60 19.32 -10.98 11.72
C ARG A 60 17.89 -10.47 11.90
N ALA A 61 17.69 -9.16 11.90
CA ALA A 61 16.37 -8.53 11.91
C ALA A 61 15.58 -8.87 10.63
N ALA A 62 16.23 -8.83 9.46
CA ALA A 62 15.60 -9.20 8.19
C ALA A 62 15.20 -10.69 8.15
N ALA A 63 16.07 -11.58 8.63
CA ALA A 63 15.76 -13.01 8.74
C ALA A 63 14.57 -13.26 9.68
N ASN A 64 14.55 -12.61 10.84
CA ASN A 64 13.45 -12.73 11.79
C ASN A 64 12.13 -12.22 11.18
N TYR A 65 12.17 -11.11 10.44
CA TYR A 65 11.00 -10.57 9.76
C TYR A 65 10.43 -11.52 8.70
N ARG A 66 11.29 -12.24 7.97
CA ARG A 66 10.86 -13.25 6.99
C ARG A 66 10.14 -14.42 7.65
N ILE A 67 10.71 -14.96 8.73
CA ILE A 67 10.12 -16.08 9.49
C ILE A 67 8.76 -15.67 10.05
N GLN A 68 8.65 -14.47 10.61
CA GLN A 68 7.37 -13.98 11.15
C GLN A 68 6.31 -13.83 10.06
N ARG A 69 6.67 -13.32 8.87
CA ARG A 69 5.73 -13.24 7.75
C ARG A 69 5.24 -14.62 7.28
N GLU A 70 6.11 -15.62 7.27
CA GLU A 70 5.73 -16.98 6.90
C GLU A 70 4.80 -17.60 7.97
N ALA A 71 5.09 -17.37 9.25
CA ALA A 71 4.23 -17.78 10.35
C ALA A 71 2.86 -17.09 10.29
N ASP A 72 2.81 -15.78 10.06
CA ASP A 72 1.56 -15.00 9.92
C ASP A 72 0.75 -15.49 8.72
N ARG A 73 1.40 -15.78 7.58
CA ARG A 73 0.75 -16.33 6.40
C ARG A 73 0.10 -17.68 6.70
N LEU A 74 0.85 -18.61 7.30
CA LEU A 74 0.33 -19.93 7.66
C LEU A 74 -0.82 -19.82 8.68
N ALA A 75 -0.71 -18.92 9.65
CA ALA A 75 -1.77 -18.66 10.62
C ALA A 75 -3.05 -18.15 9.94
N GLN A 76 -2.93 -17.27 8.95
CA GLN A 76 -4.07 -16.78 8.16
C GLN A 76 -4.71 -17.90 7.32
N GLU A 77 -3.92 -18.76 6.69
CA GLU A 77 -4.42 -19.90 5.91
C GLU A 77 -5.20 -20.88 6.81
N VAL A 78 -4.68 -21.19 8.00
CA VAL A 78 -5.35 -22.03 9.00
C VAL A 78 -6.64 -21.38 9.51
N ALA A 79 -6.61 -20.08 9.82
CA ALA A 79 -7.80 -19.35 10.25
C ALA A 79 -8.89 -19.34 9.18
N ALA A 80 -8.53 -19.17 7.90
CA ALA A 80 -9.46 -19.22 6.78
C ALA A 80 -10.08 -20.63 6.63
N ALA A 81 -9.28 -21.68 6.76
CA ALA A 81 -9.75 -23.06 6.72
C ALA A 81 -10.74 -23.36 7.85
N HIS A 82 -10.44 -22.96 9.08
CA HIS A 82 -11.36 -23.12 10.21
C HIS A 82 -12.67 -22.34 10.04
N ARG A 83 -12.60 -21.11 9.53
CA ARG A 83 -13.80 -20.33 9.22
C ARG A 83 -14.68 -21.03 8.19
N TYR A 84 -14.08 -21.59 7.15
CA TYR A 84 -14.80 -22.35 6.14
C TYR A 84 -15.43 -23.62 6.71
N GLN A 85 -14.67 -24.39 7.49
CA GLN A 85 -15.17 -25.58 8.18
C GLN A 85 -16.37 -25.25 9.08
N ASN A 86 -16.28 -24.19 9.89
CA ASN A 86 -17.37 -23.79 10.77
C ASN A 86 -18.62 -23.38 9.99
N LYS A 87 -18.46 -22.62 8.89
CA LYS A 87 -19.57 -22.28 8.01
C LYS A 87 -20.24 -23.52 7.42
N LEU A 88 -19.46 -24.51 7.00
CA LEU A 88 -20.00 -25.77 6.46
C LEU A 88 -20.73 -26.57 7.55
N LEU A 89 -20.19 -26.59 8.77
CA LEU A 89 -20.84 -27.24 9.90
C LEU A 89 -22.17 -26.55 10.24
N GLU A 90 -22.21 -25.22 10.28
CA GLU A 90 -23.44 -24.45 10.49
C GLU A 90 -24.49 -24.75 9.42
N GLN A 91 -24.11 -24.75 8.14
CA GLN A 91 -25.00 -25.10 7.04
C GLN A 91 -25.53 -26.53 7.17
N ARG A 92 -24.67 -27.47 7.54
CA ARG A 92 -25.06 -28.86 7.76
C ARG A 92 -26.02 -29.01 8.94
N THR A 93 -25.80 -28.28 10.03
CA THR A 93 -26.72 -28.27 11.17
C THR A 93 -28.07 -27.64 10.83
N TYR A 94 -28.08 -26.56 10.04
CA TYR A 94 -29.30 -25.93 9.57
C TYR A 94 -30.10 -26.88 8.65
N ALA A 95 -29.43 -27.51 7.68
CA ALA A 95 -30.06 -28.48 6.79
C ALA A 95 -30.62 -29.72 7.54
N ALA A 96 -30.04 -30.07 8.69
CA ALA A 96 -30.52 -31.15 9.54
C ALA A 96 -31.64 -30.72 10.52
N SER A 97 -32.00 -29.44 10.56
CA SER A 97 -32.99 -28.91 11.50
C SER A 97 -34.42 -29.04 10.97
N ASP A 98 -35.38 -29.15 11.89
CA ASP A 98 -36.81 -29.22 11.55
C ASP A 98 -37.30 -27.98 10.81
N LEU A 99 -36.72 -26.80 11.06
CA LEU A 99 -37.08 -25.58 10.34
C LEU A 99 -36.77 -25.66 8.85
N TYR A 100 -35.65 -26.30 8.48
CA TYR A 100 -35.33 -26.53 7.08
C TYR A 100 -36.34 -27.49 6.44
N VAL A 101 -36.73 -28.55 7.15
CA VAL A 101 -37.76 -29.50 6.69
C VAL A 101 -39.10 -28.80 6.47
N GLU A 102 -39.52 -27.95 7.40
CA GLU A 102 -40.76 -27.16 7.29
C GLU A 102 -40.72 -26.18 6.10
N GLU A 103 -39.59 -25.51 5.89
CA GLU A 103 -39.42 -24.57 4.78
C GLU A 103 -39.51 -25.27 3.43
N VAL A 104 -38.84 -26.42 3.27
CA VAL A 104 -38.90 -27.25 2.06
C VAL A 104 -40.31 -27.83 1.87
N ALA A 105 -40.94 -28.32 2.94
CA ALA A 105 -42.30 -28.83 2.91
C ALA A 105 -43.29 -27.76 2.41
N ARG A 106 -43.18 -26.52 2.88
CA ARG A 106 -44.08 -25.43 2.45
C ARG A 106 -43.75 -24.90 1.05
N ARG A 107 -42.48 -24.68 0.74
CA ARG A 107 -42.07 -24.04 -0.53
C ARG A 107 -42.15 -24.96 -1.73
N GLU A 108 -41.60 -26.17 -1.60
CA GLU A 108 -41.44 -27.07 -2.74
C GLU A 108 -42.58 -28.09 -2.81
N LEU A 109 -42.95 -28.66 -1.65
CA LEU A 109 -43.93 -29.74 -1.60
C LEU A 109 -45.36 -29.21 -1.38
N LYS A 110 -45.53 -27.94 -0.99
CA LYS A 110 -46.82 -27.34 -0.58
C LYS A 110 -47.56 -28.19 0.47
N TRP A 111 -46.79 -28.89 1.31
CA TRP A 111 -47.29 -29.71 2.40
C TRP A 111 -47.55 -28.86 3.64
N ALA A 112 -48.56 -29.23 4.41
CA ALA A 112 -48.90 -28.63 5.70
C ALA A 112 -48.83 -29.69 6.80
N LYS A 113 -48.64 -29.27 8.05
CA LYS A 113 -48.61 -30.21 9.18
C LYS A 113 -49.98 -30.89 9.34
N PRO A 114 -50.05 -32.09 9.95
CA PRO A 114 -51.31 -32.74 10.25
C PRO A 114 -52.20 -31.80 11.09
N GLY A 115 -53.34 -31.36 10.54
CA GLY A 115 -54.27 -30.43 11.18
C GLY A 115 -54.24 -28.97 10.67
N GLU A 116 -53.35 -28.62 9.74
CA GLU A 116 -53.31 -27.31 9.09
C GLU A 116 -54.03 -27.32 7.72
N THR A 117 -54.75 -26.24 7.37
CA THR A 117 -55.47 -26.11 6.09
C THR A 117 -54.63 -25.36 5.05
N VAL A 118 -54.29 -26.01 3.94
CA VAL A 118 -53.58 -25.37 2.81
C VAL A 118 -54.56 -24.49 2.03
N VAL A 119 -54.37 -23.17 2.06
CA VAL A 119 -55.14 -22.21 1.25
C VAL A 119 -54.38 -21.89 -0.03
N VAL A 120 -54.93 -22.28 -1.18
CA VAL A 120 -54.41 -21.88 -2.50
C VAL A 120 -55.18 -20.66 -2.97
N VAL A 121 -54.49 -19.52 -3.09
CA VAL A 121 -55.10 -18.31 -3.68
C VAL A 121 -55.16 -18.53 -5.19
N LEU A 122 -56.35 -18.83 -5.71
CA LEU A 122 -56.60 -18.78 -7.13
C LEU A 122 -56.65 -17.30 -7.55
N PRO A 123 -55.96 -16.88 -8.63
CA PRO A 123 -56.17 -15.56 -9.17
C PRO A 123 -57.63 -15.48 -9.66
N THR A 124 -58.45 -14.70 -8.97
CA THR A 124 -59.76 -14.30 -9.48
C THR A 124 -59.55 -13.57 -10.81
N PRO A 125 -60.24 -13.95 -11.90
CA PRO A 125 -60.28 -13.14 -13.10
C PRO A 125 -61.21 -11.95 -12.84
N GLU A 126 -60.76 -10.99 -12.04
CA GLU A 126 -61.43 -9.71 -11.89
C GLU A 126 -60.61 -8.61 -12.56
N ALA A 127 -61.31 -8.00 -13.53
CA ALA A 127 -61.15 -6.68 -14.13
C ALA A 127 -59.84 -5.95 -13.84
N GLN A 128 -59.14 -5.65 -14.93
CA GLN A 128 -58.09 -4.64 -14.99
C GLN A 128 -58.46 -3.43 -14.13
N PRO A 129 -57.59 -3.02 -13.18
CA PRO A 129 -57.75 -1.74 -12.54
C PRO A 129 -57.61 -0.68 -13.62
N ASN A 130 -58.70 0.03 -13.88
CA ASN A 130 -58.72 1.30 -14.61
C ASN A 130 -57.89 2.28 -13.79
N THR A 131 -56.57 2.19 -13.91
CA THR A 131 -55.66 3.14 -13.31
C THR A 131 -55.78 4.36 -14.19
N GLY A 132 -56.51 5.36 -13.70
CA GLY A 132 -56.60 6.66 -14.33
C GLY A 132 -55.21 7.12 -14.76
N VAL A 133 -55.11 7.50 -16.02
CA VAL A 133 -53.92 8.06 -16.65
C VAL A 133 -53.50 9.29 -15.84
N THR A 134 -52.63 9.09 -14.84
CA THR A 134 -51.64 10.10 -14.53
C THR A 134 -50.68 10.03 -15.69
N ALA A 135 -50.62 11.09 -16.48
CA ALA A 135 -49.67 11.23 -17.57
C ALA A 135 -48.27 11.05 -16.99
N SER A 136 -47.76 9.81 -17.10
CA SER A 136 -46.35 9.51 -16.92
C SER A 136 -45.65 10.27 -18.02
N ALA A 137 -44.84 11.25 -17.63
CA ALA A 137 -43.80 11.79 -18.49
C ALA A 137 -43.14 10.62 -19.23
N GLY A 138 -43.10 10.73 -20.55
CA GLY A 138 -42.96 9.60 -21.46
C GLY A 138 -41.81 8.67 -21.10
N ILE A 139 -42.10 7.37 -21.18
CA ILE A 139 -41.08 6.37 -21.43
C ILE A 139 -40.59 6.64 -22.86
N GLN A 140 -39.61 7.52 -22.99
CA GLN A 140 -38.82 7.57 -24.21
C GLN A 140 -38.16 6.20 -24.38
N PRO A 141 -38.20 5.61 -25.59
CA PRO A 141 -37.52 4.35 -25.84
C PRO A 141 -36.05 4.54 -25.47
N VAL A 142 -35.56 3.71 -24.54
CA VAL A 142 -34.14 3.63 -24.22
C VAL A 142 -33.42 3.29 -25.52
N ALA A 143 -32.77 4.29 -26.11
CA ALA A 143 -31.92 4.09 -27.27
C ALA A 143 -30.88 3.04 -26.91
N ILE A 144 -30.82 1.95 -27.69
CA ILE A 144 -29.86 0.86 -27.52
C ILE A 144 -28.47 1.47 -27.37
N THR A 145 -27.96 1.42 -26.15
CA THR A 145 -26.68 2.01 -25.78
C THR A 145 -25.58 1.06 -26.22
N THR A 146 -24.74 1.51 -27.15
CA THR A 146 -23.47 0.82 -27.40
C THR A 146 -22.59 0.92 -26.15
N PRO A 147 -21.72 -0.07 -25.85
CA PRO A 147 -20.88 -0.04 -24.64
C PRO A 147 -20.11 1.29 -24.45
N ARG A 148 -19.64 1.89 -25.56
CA ARG A 148 -18.96 3.19 -25.54
C ARG A 148 -19.86 4.35 -25.09
N GLN A 149 -21.13 4.35 -25.48
CA GLN A 149 -22.09 5.39 -25.08
C GLN A 149 -22.42 5.29 -23.58
N ALA A 150 -22.44 4.08 -23.01
CA ALA A 150 -22.61 3.87 -21.57
C ALA A 150 -21.48 4.51 -20.77
N TRP A 151 -20.22 4.26 -21.17
CA TRP A 151 -19.06 4.86 -20.52
C TRP A 151 -19.09 6.39 -20.59
N TRP A 152 -19.48 6.95 -21.73
CA TRP A 152 -19.57 8.39 -21.88
C TRP A 152 -20.58 9.03 -20.92
N GLN A 153 -21.75 8.40 -20.73
CA GLN A 153 -22.74 8.87 -19.77
C GLN A 153 -22.24 8.82 -18.32
N LEU A 154 -21.45 7.81 -17.96
CA LEU A 154 -20.89 7.70 -16.60
C LEU A 154 -19.94 8.86 -16.27
N PHE A 155 -19.09 9.26 -17.24
CA PHE A 155 -18.09 10.31 -17.02
C PHE A 155 -18.64 11.73 -17.20
N PHE A 156 -19.63 11.91 -18.07
CA PHE A 156 -20.07 13.25 -18.49
C PHE A 156 -21.55 13.54 -18.23
N GLY A 157 -22.34 12.58 -17.74
CA GLY A 157 -23.75 12.78 -17.37
C GLY A 157 -24.70 13.08 -18.55
N GLN A 158 -24.21 13.03 -19.79
CA GLN A 158 -24.97 13.34 -21.00
C GLN A 158 -24.64 12.36 -22.13
N SER A 159 -25.52 12.23 -23.12
CA SER A 159 -25.22 11.45 -24.33
C SER A 159 -24.15 12.15 -25.18
N PRO A 160 -23.21 11.41 -25.80
CA PRO A 160 -22.19 12.02 -26.65
C PRO A 160 -22.85 12.75 -27.82
N PRO A 161 -22.27 13.86 -28.32
CA PRO A 161 -22.81 14.58 -29.46
C PRO A 161 -22.94 13.62 -30.66
N ARG A 162 -24.13 13.57 -31.25
CA ARG A 162 -24.35 12.80 -32.48
C ARG A 162 -23.55 13.47 -33.59
N ASN A 163 -22.56 12.77 -34.13
CA ASN A 163 -21.87 13.20 -35.34
C ASN A 163 -22.87 13.08 -36.50
N ILE A 164 -23.46 14.21 -36.87
CA ILE A 164 -24.19 14.35 -38.13
C ILE A 164 -23.11 14.58 -39.19
N GLY A 165 -22.57 13.49 -39.73
CA GLY A 165 -21.76 13.55 -40.94
C GLY A 165 -22.62 13.97 -42.13
N PRO A 166 -22.02 14.49 -43.21
CA PRO A 166 -22.74 14.90 -44.42
C PRO A 166 -23.48 13.74 -45.08
#